data_AF-A0A3B9DQH2-F1
#
_entry.id   AF-A0A3B9DQH2-F1
#
_cell.length_a   1.000
_cell.length_b   1.000
_cell.length_c   1.000
_cell.angle_alpha   90.00
_cell.angle_beta   90.00
_cell.angle_gamma   90.00
#
_symmetry.space_group_name_H-M   'P 1'
#
loop_
_entity.id
_entity.type
_entity.pdbx_description
1 polymer ?
#
loop_
_entity_poly.entity_id
_entity_poly.type
_entity_poly.pdbx_seq_one_letter_code
_entity_poly.pdbx_strand_id
1 'polypeptide(L)'
;PAGYVSIPEDRDFPLGPVVAKIPGGTVIYPWQQFALLLIQNSVEDRPIYFSSSGSAAQDLGVGPYLVRHGLAFRLHPGLPDVNSRNVLLEDAQMARVTGFWLDVERTRTLADEVFMHRTGIPDEWDHWPDQSTVGIPNYYSWVFAALTQSALQSGDEELGMRYQDRAIAWQELGRLLGR
;
A
#
# COMPACT_ATOMS: atom_id res chain seq x y z
N PRO A 1 14.87 -13.74 -20.73
CA PRO A 1 15.51 -12.80 -19.78
C PRO A 1 17.03 -12.86 -19.92
N ALA A 2 17.68 -11.72 -20.10
CA ALA A 2 19.12 -11.64 -19.81
C ALA A 2 19.33 -11.87 -18.31
N GLY A 3 20.57 -12.11 -17.87
CA GLY A 3 20.89 -12.15 -16.44
C GLY A 3 20.62 -10.82 -15.73
N TYR A 4 21.41 -10.51 -14.73
CA TYR A 4 21.34 -9.22 -14.04
C TYR A 4 21.79 -8.08 -14.97
N VAL A 5 21.15 -6.91 -14.87
CA VAL A 5 21.52 -5.71 -15.63
C VAL A 5 21.81 -4.57 -14.66
N SER A 6 23.03 -4.02 -14.69
CA SER A 6 23.37 -2.85 -13.87
C SER A 6 22.94 -1.55 -14.55
N ILE A 7 22.34 -0.65 -13.78
CA ILE A 7 21.91 0.68 -14.20
C ILE A 7 22.91 1.69 -13.60
N PRO A 8 23.86 2.24 -14.38
CA PRO A 8 24.91 3.09 -13.82
C PRO A 8 24.41 4.49 -13.44
N GLU A 9 23.36 4.97 -14.10
CA GLU A 9 22.80 6.32 -13.95
C GLU A 9 21.28 6.22 -13.81
N ASP A 10 20.66 7.23 -13.19
CA ASP A 10 19.20 7.30 -13.06
C ASP A 10 18.52 7.06 -14.41
N ARG A 11 17.52 6.18 -14.42
CA ARG A 11 16.86 5.77 -15.65
C ARG A 11 15.35 5.73 -15.50
N ASP A 12 14.71 6.39 -16.45
CA ASP A 12 13.26 6.35 -16.65
C ASP A 12 12.91 5.19 -17.59
N PHE A 13 11.91 4.41 -17.19
CA PHE A 13 11.32 3.32 -17.98
C PHE A 13 9.86 3.68 -18.27
N PRO A 14 9.53 4.11 -19.50
CA PRO A 14 8.15 4.35 -19.90
C PRO A 14 7.37 3.03 -19.97
N LEU A 15 6.30 2.91 -19.18
CA LEU A 15 5.44 1.74 -19.08
C LEU A 15 4.02 2.05 -19.59
N GLY A 16 3.89 2.92 -20.60
CA GLY A 16 2.61 3.51 -21.01
C GLY A 16 2.36 4.83 -20.26
N PRO A 17 1.22 5.01 -19.57
CA PRO A 17 0.91 6.23 -18.82
C PRO A 17 1.72 6.39 -17.52
N VAL A 18 2.51 5.38 -17.15
CA VAL A 18 3.36 5.36 -15.96
C VAL A 18 4.83 5.41 -16.40
N VAL A 19 5.64 6.21 -15.70
CA VAL A 19 7.10 6.22 -15.86
C VAL A 19 7.73 5.68 -14.59
N ALA A 20 8.32 4.48 -14.66
CA ALA A 20 9.10 3.90 -13.57
C ALA A 20 10.47 4.58 -13.49
N LYS A 21 10.85 5.03 -12.29
CA LYS A 21 12.13 5.71 -12.06
C LYS A 21 13.06 4.83 -11.24
N ILE A 22 14.17 4.39 -11.84
CA ILE A 22 15.15 3.54 -11.16
C ILE A 22 16.44 4.33 -10.94
N PRO A 23 16.92 4.45 -9.69
CA PRO A 23 18.18 5.14 -9.41
C PRO A 23 19.40 4.47 -10.04
N GLY A 24 20.40 5.28 -10.38
CA GLY A 24 21.74 4.81 -10.73
C GLY A 24 22.35 3.98 -9.60
N GLY A 25 23.22 3.04 -9.97
CA GLY A 25 23.79 2.05 -9.06
C GLY A 25 22.88 0.83 -8.78
N THR A 26 21.67 0.78 -9.34
CA THR A 26 20.73 -0.34 -9.13
C THR A 26 21.08 -1.54 -10.02
N VAL A 27 20.99 -2.75 -9.45
CA VAL A 27 21.01 -4.00 -10.23
C VAL A 27 19.58 -4.44 -10.50
N ILE A 28 19.24 -4.60 -11.77
CA ILE A 28 17.95 -5.11 -12.23
C ILE A 28 18.00 -6.63 -12.30
N TYR A 29 17.21 -7.26 -11.44
CA TYR A 29 17.03 -8.70 -11.35
C TYR A 29 16.06 -9.21 -12.45
N PRO A 30 16.13 -10.50 -12.84
CA PRO A 30 15.24 -11.05 -13.85
C PRO A 30 13.74 -10.86 -13.55
N TRP A 31 13.34 -10.90 -12.27
CA TRP A 31 11.96 -10.67 -11.88
C TRP A 31 11.52 -9.21 -12.11
N GLN A 32 12.41 -8.23 -11.94
CA GLN A 32 12.10 -6.82 -12.23
C GLN A 32 11.91 -6.62 -13.73
N GLN A 33 12.78 -7.22 -14.56
CA GLN A 33 12.62 -7.15 -16.02
C GLN A 33 11.25 -7.72 -16.44
N PHE A 34 10.88 -8.87 -15.88
CA PHE A 34 9.58 -9.47 -16.15
C PHE A 34 8.41 -8.61 -15.66
N ALA A 35 8.51 -8.06 -14.45
CA ALA A 35 7.46 -7.19 -13.90
C ALA A 35 7.30 -5.89 -14.68
N LEU A 36 8.39 -5.22 -15.07
CA LEU A 36 8.35 -4.02 -15.93
C LEU A 36 7.67 -4.31 -17.27
N LEU A 37 8.03 -5.42 -17.92
CA LEU A 37 7.37 -5.87 -19.15
C LEU A 37 5.88 -6.16 -18.92
N LEU A 38 5.53 -6.84 -17.81
CA LEU A 38 4.13 -7.12 -17.48
C LEU A 38 3.34 -5.82 -17.30
N ILE A 39 3.88 -4.85 -16.57
CA ILE A 39 3.23 -3.54 -16.36
C ILE A 39 3.05 -2.83 -17.70
N GLN A 40 4.10 -2.72 -18.50
CA GLN A 40 4.05 -2.07 -19.82
C GLN A 40 2.96 -2.64 -20.73
N ASN A 41 2.74 -3.95 -20.68
CA ASN A 41 1.76 -4.64 -21.53
C ASN A 41 0.38 -4.80 -20.89
N SER A 42 0.15 -4.26 -19.69
CA SER A 42 -1.09 -4.51 -18.94
C SER A 42 -1.72 -3.28 -18.30
N VAL A 43 -0.96 -2.21 -18.06
CA VAL A 43 -1.39 -1.12 -17.18
C VAL A 43 -2.64 -0.39 -17.67
N GLU A 44 -2.88 -0.38 -18.99
CA GLU A 44 -4.08 0.22 -19.60
C GLU A 44 -5.24 -0.79 -19.73
N ASP A 45 -4.96 -2.09 -19.75
CA ASP A 45 -5.95 -3.14 -20.02
C ASP A 45 -6.51 -3.80 -18.76
N ARG A 46 -5.71 -3.90 -17.68
CA ARG A 46 -6.10 -4.59 -16.45
C ARG A 46 -5.50 -3.94 -15.20
N PRO A 47 -6.24 -3.93 -14.08
CA PRO A 47 -5.70 -3.44 -12.81
C PRO A 47 -4.48 -4.23 -12.37
N ILE A 48 -3.45 -3.53 -11.91
CA ILE A 48 -2.26 -4.11 -11.29
C ILE A 48 -2.26 -3.73 -9.82
N TYR A 49 -2.10 -4.72 -8.95
CA TYR A 49 -2.04 -4.55 -7.51
C TYR A 49 -0.70 -5.04 -6.96
N PHE A 50 -0.14 -4.26 -6.05
CA PHE A 50 1.01 -4.62 -5.23
C PHE A 50 0.54 -4.89 -3.81
N SER A 51 1.09 -5.95 -3.20
CA SER A 51 0.87 -6.16 -1.77
C SER A 51 1.45 -5.00 -0.96
N SER A 52 0.74 -4.51 0.06
CA SER A 52 1.30 -3.49 0.96
C SER A 52 2.38 -4.04 1.90
N SER A 53 2.58 -5.37 1.92
CA SER A 53 3.58 -6.04 2.75
C SER A 53 4.97 -6.15 2.14
N GLY A 54 5.11 -5.89 0.84
CA GLY A 54 6.37 -6.06 0.10
C GLY A 54 6.91 -4.73 -0.45
N SER A 55 8.13 -4.80 -1.00
CA SER A 55 8.85 -3.66 -1.60
C SER A 55 8.74 -3.57 -3.13
N ALA A 56 8.02 -4.51 -3.77
CA ALA A 56 8.07 -4.67 -5.22
C ALA A 56 7.76 -3.38 -5.99
N ALA A 57 6.80 -2.57 -5.54
CA ALA A 57 6.45 -1.33 -6.22
C ALA A 57 7.54 -0.25 -6.10
N GLN A 58 8.22 -0.20 -4.94
CA GLN A 58 9.35 0.68 -4.67
C GLN A 58 10.57 0.23 -5.50
N ASP A 59 10.86 -1.06 -5.51
CA ASP A 59 11.95 -1.67 -6.27
C ASP A 59 11.77 -1.53 -7.79
N LEU A 60 10.53 -1.34 -8.25
CA LEU A 60 10.18 -1.07 -9.65
C LEU A 60 10.08 0.43 -9.96
N GLY A 61 10.23 1.31 -8.97
CA GLY A 61 10.22 2.77 -9.19
C GLY A 61 8.86 3.36 -9.56
N VAL A 62 7.75 2.70 -9.19
CA VAL A 62 6.38 3.14 -9.54
C VAL A 62 5.61 3.75 -8.36
N GLY A 63 6.28 3.98 -7.23
CA GLY A 63 5.70 4.51 -5.99
C GLY A 63 4.74 5.72 -6.14
N PRO A 64 5.08 6.76 -6.93
CA PRO A 64 4.22 7.94 -7.10
C PRO A 64 2.83 7.67 -7.70
N TYR A 65 2.66 6.52 -8.35
CA TYR A 65 1.43 6.11 -9.03
C TYR A 65 0.56 5.18 -8.18
N LEU A 66 0.97 4.88 -6.95
CA LEU A 66 0.27 3.94 -6.08
C LEU A 66 -0.86 4.61 -5.32
N VAL A 67 -2.04 4.00 -5.38
CA VAL A 67 -3.21 4.38 -4.58
C VAL A 67 -3.56 3.23 -3.64
N ARG A 68 -3.72 3.49 -2.35
CA ARG A 68 -4.10 2.47 -1.37
C ARG A 68 -5.55 2.03 -1.58
N HIS A 69 -5.73 0.71 -1.63
CA HIS A 69 -7.00 0.00 -1.72
C HIS A 69 -7.01 -1.08 -0.62
N GLY A 70 -7.33 -0.71 0.63
CA GLY A 70 -7.22 -1.65 1.75
C GLY A 70 -5.79 -2.14 1.94
N LEU A 71 -5.59 -3.46 1.99
CA LEU A 71 -4.29 -4.13 2.22
C LEU A 71 -3.38 -4.20 0.98
N ALA A 72 -3.74 -3.52 -0.11
CA ALA A 72 -2.96 -3.50 -1.33
C ALA A 72 -2.86 -2.07 -1.87
N PHE A 73 -1.86 -1.87 -2.73
CA PHE A 73 -1.73 -0.67 -3.54
C PHE A 73 -2.10 -0.97 -4.98
N ARG A 74 -3.06 -0.23 -5.53
CA ARG A 74 -3.37 -0.26 -6.95
C ARG A 74 -2.39 0.66 -7.68
N LEU A 75 -1.85 0.19 -8.81
CA LEU A 75 -1.15 1.06 -9.75
C LEU A 75 -2.17 1.90 -10.53
N HIS A 76 -2.11 3.21 -10.38
CA HIS A 76 -2.93 4.15 -11.14
C HIS A 76 -2.31 4.42 -12.51
N PRO A 77 -3.08 4.37 -13.61
CA PRO A 77 -2.59 4.75 -14.93
C PRO A 77 -2.42 6.27 -14.98
N GLY A 78 -1.16 6.73 -14.91
CA GLY A 78 -0.85 8.16 -14.76
C GLY A 78 -0.88 8.62 -13.30
N LEU A 79 -0.41 9.84 -13.05
CA LEU A 79 -0.40 10.39 -11.69
C LEU A 79 -1.84 10.50 -11.15
N PRO A 80 -2.10 10.06 -9.90
CA PRO A 80 -3.40 10.28 -9.30
C PRO A 80 -3.64 11.77 -9.06
N ASP A 81 -4.89 12.21 -9.23
CA ASP A 81 -5.35 13.55 -8.90
C ASP A 81 -6.34 13.51 -7.72
N VAL A 82 -6.39 14.60 -6.95
CA VAL A 82 -7.37 14.76 -5.86
C VAL A 82 -8.78 14.80 -6.45
N ASN A 83 -9.65 13.92 -5.96
CA ASN A 83 -11.06 13.86 -6.33
C ASN A 83 -11.89 13.25 -5.19
N SER A 84 -13.17 12.95 -5.43
CA SER A 84 -14.07 12.39 -4.40
C SER A 84 -13.67 10.98 -3.93
N ARG A 85 -12.84 10.26 -4.68
CA ARG A 85 -12.32 8.93 -4.32
C ARG A 85 -10.89 9.01 -3.83
N ASN A 86 -10.02 9.69 -4.57
CA ASN A 86 -8.60 9.76 -4.29
C ASN A 86 -8.26 10.99 -3.46
N VAL A 87 -7.65 10.78 -2.30
CA VAL A 87 -7.11 11.84 -1.46
C VAL A 87 -5.60 11.70 -1.34
N LEU A 88 -4.91 12.85 -1.31
CA LEU A 88 -3.51 12.92 -0.92
C LEU A 88 -3.45 12.98 0.61
N LEU A 89 -2.70 12.06 1.21
CA LEU A 89 -2.44 12.04 2.65
C LEU A 89 -1.31 13.04 2.97
N GLU A 90 -1.57 13.98 3.87
CA GLU A 90 -0.68 15.10 4.18
C GLU A 90 0.52 14.73 5.07
N ASP A 91 0.46 13.58 5.74
CA ASP A 91 1.49 13.11 6.67
C ASP A 91 2.54 12.31 5.90
N ALA A 92 3.56 13.04 5.46
CA ALA A 92 4.70 12.47 4.75
C ALA A 92 5.49 11.44 5.59
N GLN A 93 5.42 11.48 6.92
CA GLN A 93 6.10 10.50 7.77
C GLN A 93 5.39 9.15 7.73
N MET A 94 4.06 9.18 7.73
CA MET A 94 3.20 7.99 7.64
C MET A 94 3.11 7.44 6.21
N ALA A 95 3.31 8.28 5.19
CA ALA A 95 3.26 7.88 3.78
C ALA A 95 4.20 6.70 3.43
N ARG A 96 5.26 6.44 4.21
CA ARG A 96 6.12 5.26 4.04
C ARG A 96 5.38 3.94 4.21
N VAL A 97 4.34 3.91 5.05
CA VAL A 97 3.55 2.71 5.33
C VAL A 97 2.13 2.83 4.78
N THR A 98 1.53 4.02 4.78
CA THR A 98 0.17 4.24 4.23
C THR A 98 0.16 4.46 2.73
N GLY A 99 1.29 4.86 2.12
CA GLY A 99 1.32 5.44 0.78
C GLY A 99 0.85 6.89 0.78
N PHE A 100 1.10 7.62 -0.32
CA PHE A 100 0.69 9.01 -0.44
C PHE A 100 -0.78 9.16 -0.83
N TRP A 101 -1.29 8.26 -1.67
CA TRP A 101 -2.66 8.33 -2.18
C TRP A 101 -3.53 7.25 -1.58
N LEU A 102 -4.77 7.61 -1.27
CA LEU A 102 -5.77 6.73 -0.71
C LEU A 102 -7.06 6.82 -1.54
N ASP A 103 -7.59 5.69 -1.98
CA ASP A 103 -8.98 5.58 -2.42
C ASP A 103 -9.84 5.35 -1.17
N VAL A 104 -10.51 6.41 -0.69
CA VAL A 104 -11.22 6.42 0.60
C VAL A 104 -12.40 5.46 0.58
N GLU A 105 -13.26 5.58 -0.45
CA GLU A 105 -14.45 4.75 -0.61
C GLU A 105 -14.05 3.27 -0.68
N ARG A 106 -13.10 2.94 -1.56
CA ARG A 106 -12.69 1.55 -1.76
C ARG A 106 -11.99 0.99 -0.54
N THR A 107 -11.12 1.75 0.11
CA THR A 107 -10.39 1.30 1.30
C THR A 107 -11.34 1.10 2.48
N ARG A 108 -12.29 2.01 2.67
CA ARG A 108 -13.34 1.88 3.70
C ARG A 108 -14.18 0.63 3.47
N THR A 109 -14.75 0.44 2.29
CA THR A 109 -15.56 -0.75 1.98
C THR A 109 -14.77 -2.03 2.21
N LEU A 110 -13.50 -2.07 1.77
CA LEU A 110 -12.66 -3.24 2.00
C LEU A 110 -12.42 -3.49 3.49
N ALA A 111 -12.09 -2.46 4.26
CA ALA A 111 -11.79 -2.59 5.69
C ALA A 111 -13.02 -2.93 6.54
N ASP A 112 -14.15 -2.25 6.29
CA ASP A 112 -15.35 -2.32 7.12
C ASP A 112 -16.28 -3.48 6.71
N GLU A 113 -16.33 -3.83 5.43
CA GLU A 113 -17.38 -4.72 4.90
C GLU A 113 -16.82 -6.03 4.31
N VAL A 114 -15.60 -6.03 3.78
CA VAL A 114 -15.04 -7.21 3.09
C VAL A 114 -14.06 -7.97 3.97
N PHE A 115 -13.11 -7.28 4.59
CA PHE A 115 -12.08 -7.87 5.45
C PHE A 115 -12.58 -8.05 6.88
N MET A 116 -13.87 -8.34 7.07
CA MET A 116 -14.43 -8.51 8.40
C MET A 116 -13.89 -9.76 9.08
N HIS A 117 -13.43 -9.60 10.31
CA HIS A 117 -13.00 -10.71 11.16
C HIS A 117 -14.15 -11.10 12.08
N ARG A 118 -14.78 -12.23 11.77
CA ARG A 118 -15.71 -12.89 12.69
C ARG A 118 -14.84 -13.65 13.69
N THR A 119 -15.18 -13.63 14.99
CA THR A 119 -14.42 -14.25 16.11
C THR A 119 -13.35 -13.38 16.79
N GLY A 120 -13.60 -12.07 16.91
CA GLY A 120 -12.91 -11.24 17.92
C GLY A 120 -11.55 -10.68 17.52
N ILE A 121 -11.04 -10.87 16.29
CA ILE A 121 -9.81 -10.18 15.85
C ILE A 121 -10.10 -8.71 15.57
N PRO A 122 -9.26 -7.76 16.02
CA PRO A 122 -8.03 -7.93 16.80
C PRO A 122 -8.22 -7.87 18.33
N ASP A 123 -9.45 -7.65 18.81
CA ASP A 123 -9.74 -7.22 20.19
C ASP A 123 -9.65 -8.33 21.25
N GLU A 124 -10.08 -9.56 20.93
CA GLU A 124 -10.16 -10.71 21.85
C GLU A 124 -9.04 -11.74 21.63
N TRP A 125 -8.24 -11.57 20.57
CA TRP A 125 -7.18 -12.53 20.23
C TRP A 125 -5.90 -12.28 21.04
N ASP A 126 -5.46 -13.30 21.76
CA ASP A 126 -4.23 -13.33 22.55
C ASP A 126 -3.12 -14.22 21.94
N HIS A 127 -3.38 -14.83 20.79
CA HIS A 127 -2.48 -15.74 20.09
C HIS A 127 -2.51 -15.52 18.58
N TRP A 128 -1.48 -16.03 17.89
CA TRP A 128 -1.41 -16.00 16.43
C TRP A 128 -0.97 -17.37 15.89
N PRO A 129 -1.66 -17.91 14.88
CA PRO A 129 -1.49 -19.30 14.47
C PRO A 129 -0.12 -19.60 13.85
N ASP A 130 0.54 -18.60 13.24
CA ASP A 130 1.78 -18.82 12.49
C ASP A 130 2.79 -17.65 12.63
N GLN A 131 3.98 -17.97 13.14
CA GLN A 131 5.08 -17.01 13.36
C GLN A 131 5.54 -16.29 12.08
N SER A 132 5.45 -16.91 10.91
CA SER A 132 5.81 -16.29 9.63
C SER A 132 4.85 -15.17 9.21
N THR A 133 3.72 -15.00 9.91
CA THR A 133 2.66 -14.05 9.55
C THR A 133 2.35 -13.02 10.64
N VAL A 134 3.19 -12.90 11.68
CA VAL A 134 3.01 -11.94 12.79
C VAL A 134 3.01 -10.47 12.35
N GLY A 135 3.47 -10.17 11.14
CA GLY A 135 3.39 -8.84 10.53
C GLY A 135 1.99 -8.44 10.05
N ILE A 136 1.07 -9.40 9.86
CA ILE A 136 -0.26 -9.14 9.29
C ILE A 136 -1.05 -8.07 10.05
N PRO A 137 -1.12 -8.09 11.40
CA PRO A 137 -1.81 -7.05 12.15
C PRO A 137 -1.32 -5.62 11.83
N ASN A 138 -0.02 -5.43 11.59
CA ASN A 138 0.52 -4.12 11.24
C ASN A 138 0.00 -3.62 9.88
N TYR A 139 -0.26 -4.51 8.91
CA TYR A 139 -0.82 -4.10 7.62
C TYR A 139 -2.25 -3.59 7.77
N TYR A 140 -3.05 -4.17 8.67
CA TYR A 140 -4.37 -3.65 9.01
C TYR A 140 -4.29 -2.33 9.78
N SER A 141 -3.36 -2.17 10.72
CA SER A 141 -3.20 -0.90 11.43
C SER A 141 -2.88 0.25 10.47
N TRP A 142 -2.08 0.02 9.42
CA TRP A 142 -1.78 1.03 8.40
C TRP A 142 -2.98 1.37 7.50
N VAL A 143 -3.90 0.43 7.28
CA VAL A 143 -5.16 0.72 6.59
C VAL A 143 -5.99 1.71 7.40
N PHE A 144 -6.17 1.42 8.69
CA PHE A 144 -6.94 2.29 9.57
C PHE A 144 -6.23 3.62 9.82
N ALA A 145 -4.90 3.66 9.89
CA ALA A 145 -4.15 4.91 9.99
C ALA A 145 -4.37 5.83 8.77
N ALA A 146 -4.39 5.26 7.55
CA ALA A 146 -4.72 6.02 6.35
C ALA A 146 -6.15 6.57 6.37
N LEU A 147 -7.12 5.76 6.82
CA LEU A 147 -8.52 6.16 6.98
C LEU A 147 -8.71 7.23 8.06
N THR A 148 -8.02 7.11 9.21
CA THR A 148 -7.99 8.13 10.28
C THR A 148 -7.53 9.46 9.71
N GLN A 149 -6.39 9.46 9.02
CA GLN A 149 -5.86 10.67 8.42
C GLN A 149 -6.84 11.30 7.43
N SER A 150 -7.44 10.50 6.54
CA SER A 150 -8.45 11.00 5.61
C SER A 150 -9.64 11.63 6.33
N ALA A 151 -10.14 11.01 7.40
CA ALA A 151 -11.29 11.51 8.15
C ALA A 151 -10.98 12.84 8.86
N LEU A 152 -9.80 12.93 9.50
CA LEU A 152 -9.32 14.16 10.12
C LEU A 152 -9.13 15.29 9.09
N GLN A 153 -8.55 14.99 7.92
CA GLN A 153 -8.40 15.95 6.82
C GLN A 153 -9.75 16.47 6.29
N SER A 154 -10.80 15.64 6.33
CA SER A 154 -12.16 16.06 5.95
C SER A 154 -12.95 16.75 7.08
N GLY A 155 -12.38 16.86 8.29
CA GLY A 155 -13.06 17.42 9.46
C GLY A 155 -14.09 16.49 10.11
N ASP A 156 -14.07 15.19 9.80
CA ASP A 156 -14.94 14.18 10.42
C ASP A 156 -14.21 13.57 11.63
N GLU A 157 -14.26 14.27 12.76
CA GLU A 157 -13.54 13.89 13.98
C GLU A 157 -14.06 12.57 14.58
N GLU A 158 -15.38 12.34 14.54
CA GLU A 158 -15.99 11.11 15.07
C GLU A 158 -15.50 9.88 14.29
N LEU A 159 -15.49 9.96 12.96
CA LEU A 159 -14.97 8.90 12.11
C LEU A 159 -13.45 8.73 12.29
N GLY A 160 -12.73 9.85 12.45
CA GLY A 160 -11.30 9.85 12.73
C GLY A 160 -10.95 9.08 14.00
N MET A 161 -11.64 9.36 15.12
CA MET A 161 -11.47 8.64 16.39
C MET A 161 -11.77 7.16 16.24
N ARG A 162 -12.88 6.80 15.58
CA ARG A 162 -13.25 5.39 15.36
C ARG A 162 -12.15 4.62 14.61
N TYR A 163 -11.60 5.18 13.53
CA TYR A 163 -10.52 4.50 12.81
C TYR A 163 -9.22 4.50 13.60
N GLN A 164 -8.95 5.53 14.40
CA GLN A 164 -7.77 5.56 15.25
C GLN A 164 -7.78 4.41 16.26
N ASP A 165 -8.93 4.17 16.90
CA ASP A 165 -9.11 3.05 17.83
C ASP A 165 -8.86 1.70 17.14
N ARG A 166 -9.33 1.53 15.90
CA ARG A 166 -9.03 0.32 15.11
C ARG A 166 -7.55 0.20 14.77
N ALA A 167 -6.89 1.30 14.38
CA ALA A 167 -5.46 1.27 14.10
C ALA A 167 -4.65 0.83 15.33
N ILE A 168 -5.01 1.35 16.52
CA ILE A 168 -4.39 0.99 17.79
C ILE A 168 -4.63 -0.48 18.13
N ALA A 169 -5.87 -0.98 18.06
CA ALA A 169 -6.18 -2.37 18.38
C ALA A 169 -5.37 -3.37 17.52
N TRP A 170 -5.25 -3.10 16.21
CA TRP A 170 -4.41 -3.89 15.32
C TRP A 170 -2.92 -3.80 15.63
N GLN A 171 -2.43 -2.61 15.99
CA GLN A 171 -1.04 -2.40 16.38
C GLN A 171 -0.71 -3.11 17.70
N GLU A 172 -1.62 -3.10 18.66
CA GLU A 172 -1.45 -3.80 19.94
C GLU A 172 -1.36 -5.31 19.75
N LEU A 173 -2.24 -5.89 18.93
CA LEU A 173 -2.14 -7.29 18.54
C LEU A 173 -0.77 -7.58 17.90
N GLY A 174 -0.34 -6.79 16.92
CA GLY A 174 0.99 -6.97 16.30
C GLY A 174 2.14 -6.89 17.30
N ARG A 175 2.05 -6.01 18.30
CA ARG A 175 3.06 -5.85 19.36
C ARG A 175 3.07 -7.02 20.35
N LEU A 176 1.90 -7.57 20.70
CA LEU A 176 1.80 -8.76 21.56
C LEU A 176 2.49 -9.96 20.92
N LEU A 177 2.37 -10.10 19.60
CA LEU A 177 2.92 -11.23 18.84
C LEU A 177 4.42 -11.10 18.52
N GLY A 178 4.96 -9.89 18.54
CA GLY A 178 6.39 -9.63 18.30
C GLY A 178 7.28 -9.77 19.55
N ARG A 179 6.70 -10.15 20.69
CA ARG A 179 7.41 -10.45 21.94
C ARG A 179 7.70 -11.94 22.05
#